data_AF-A0A7X0P8V5-F1
#
_entry.id   AF-A0A7X0P8V5-F1
#
_cell.length_a   1.000
_cell.length_b   1.000
_cell.length_c   1.000
_cell.angle_alpha   90.00
_cell.angle_beta   90.00
_cell.angle_gamma   90.00
#
_symmetry.space_group_name_H-M   'P 1'
#
loop_
_entity.id
_entity.type
_entity.pdbx_description
1 polymer ?
#
loop_
_entity_poly.entity_id
_entity_poly.type
_entity_poly.pdbx_seq_one_letter_code
_entity_poly.pdbx_strand_id
1 'polypeptide(L)'
;MKRVLFDVAALIARVATGVIFVAHGWQKWQSGLGATTQGFREMGIPTPELAAGYATVVETVGGIFLILGLLVRPVALLLLINMLGAIMFVHGTKGVMVGEGGWELTGALGALSLLFLALGGGRISLDAIFGAIFRRRAERRTAEEELTAYGPGRTTAAGTTAGGVAGTTTTGGPTTTTGGPTTPAPAPGEQPEVPRQPDAPSTAPSSGRLNDDDMREIDALVSDEPPQHRKPPNG
;
A
#
# COMPACT_ATOMS: atom_id res chain seq x y z
N MET A 1 17.83 1.56 -14.08
CA MET A 1 17.03 1.93 -15.28
C MET A 1 15.74 1.12 -15.44
N LYS A 2 15.76 -0.22 -15.31
CA LYS A 2 14.58 -1.11 -15.52
C LYS A 2 13.31 -0.70 -14.75
N ARG A 3 13.43 -0.20 -13.51
CA ARG A 3 12.29 0.22 -12.68
C ARG A 3 11.58 1.48 -13.22
N VAL A 4 12.34 2.47 -13.69
CA VAL A 4 11.78 3.72 -14.24
C VAL A 4 11.03 3.43 -15.54
N LEU A 5 11.59 2.57 -16.40
CA LEU A 5 10.91 2.16 -17.63
C LEU A 5 9.55 1.49 -17.34
N PHE A 6 9.50 0.60 -16.35
CA PHE A 6 8.26 -0.04 -15.92
C PHE A 6 7.24 0.99 -15.40
N ASP A 7 7.67 1.94 -14.55
CA ASP A 7 6.79 2.97 -14.02
C ASP A 7 6.22 3.88 -15.12
N VAL A 8 7.02 4.24 -16.12
CA VAL A 8 6.59 5.04 -17.28
C VAL A 8 5.64 4.24 -18.17
N ALA A 9 5.95 2.96 -18.45
CA ALA A 9 5.07 2.10 -19.25
C ALA A 9 3.71 1.89 -18.56
N ALA A 10 3.71 1.65 -17.25
CA ALA A 10 2.48 1.53 -16.46
C ALA A 10 1.68 2.83 -16.46
N LEU A 11 2.33 4.00 -16.37
CA LEU A 11 1.67 5.30 -16.49
C LEU A 11 1.01 5.48 -17.86
N ILE A 12 1.74 5.21 -18.95
CA ILE A 12 1.20 5.34 -20.32
C ILE A 12 0.01 4.41 -20.51
N ALA A 13 0.15 3.13 -20.13
CA ALA A 13 -0.94 2.16 -20.20
C ALA A 13 -2.16 2.64 -19.40
N ARG A 14 -1.94 3.18 -18.20
CA ARG A 14 -3.00 3.66 -17.30
C ARG A 14 -3.74 4.84 -17.88
N VAL A 15 -3.01 5.83 -18.41
CA VAL A 15 -3.60 7.02 -19.05
C VAL A 15 -4.35 6.62 -20.32
N ALA A 16 -3.76 5.81 -21.19
CA ALA A 16 -4.41 5.36 -22.43
C ALA A 16 -5.70 4.58 -22.13
N THR A 17 -5.65 3.63 -21.20
CA THR A 17 -6.83 2.85 -20.77
C THR A 17 -7.92 3.77 -20.22
N GLY A 18 -7.53 4.69 -19.33
CA GLY A 18 -8.48 5.63 -18.74
C GLY A 18 -9.10 6.57 -19.77
N VAL A 19 -8.34 7.07 -20.75
CA VAL A 19 -8.88 7.90 -21.85
C VAL A 19 -9.92 7.16 -22.67
N ILE A 20 -9.66 5.88 -22.99
CA ILE A 20 -10.62 5.06 -23.75
C ILE A 20 -11.92 4.89 -22.96
N PHE A 21 -11.84 4.57 -21.65
CA PHE A 21 -13.03 4.49 -20.80
C PHE A 21 -13.77 5.82 -20.71
N VAL A 22 -13.07 6.94 -20.53
CA VAL A 22 -13.70 8.27 -20.52
C VAL A 22 -14.40 8.54 -21.85
N ALA A 23 -13.80 8.21 -22.98
CA ALA A 23 -14.43 8.41 -24.29
C ALA A 23 -15.74 7.61 -24.42
N HIS A 24 -15.74 6.33 -24.02
CA HIS A 24 -16.94 5.49 -24.04
C HIS A 24 -18.03 5.96 -23.07
N GLY A 25 -17.64 6.32 -21.85
CA GLY A 25 -18.57 6.84 -20.84
C GLY A 25 -19.15 8.20 -21.24
N TRP A 26 -18.31 9.08 -21.80
CA TRP A 26 -18.72 10.39 -22.30
C TRP A 26 -19.68 10.29 -23.48
N GLN A 27 -19.49 9.32 -24.38
CA GLN A 27 -20.46 9.04 -25.43
C GLN A 27 -21.83 8.66 -24.85
N LYS A 28 -21.86 7.75 -23.85
CA LYS A 28 -23.11 7.36 -23.18
C LYS A 28 -23.77 8.53 -22.46
N TRP A 29 -22.97 9.40 -21.84
CA TRP A 29 -23.44 10.62 -21.20
C TRP A 29 -24.10 11.58 -22.20
N GLN A 30 -23.46 11.82 -23.35
CA GLN A 30 -23.98 12.69 -24.40
C GLN A 30 -25.24 12.13 -25.07
N SER A 31 -25.30 10.81 -25.30
CA SER A 31 -26.51 10.16 -25.82
C SER A 31 -27.66 10.22 -24.82
N GLY A 32 -27.37 10.43 -23.54
CA GLY A 32 -28.33 10.41 -22.45
C GLY A 32 -28.63 9.00 -21.94
N LEU A 33 -28.95 8.91 -20.66
CA LEU A 33 -29.24 7.64 -20.00
C LEU A 33 -30.44 6.90 -20.61
N GLY A 34 -31.45 7.63 -21.10
CA GLY A 34 -32.63 7.04 -21.75
C GLY A 34 -32.26 6.27 -23.04
N ALA A 35 -31.47 6.89 -23.92
CA ALA A 35 -31.03 6.26 -25.16
C ALA A 35 -30.09 5.07 -24.90
N THR A 36 -29.18 5.21 -23.94
CA THR A 36 -28.29 4.12 -23.53
C THR A 36 -29.08 2.94 -22.96
N THR A 37 -30.08 3.21 -22.12
CA THR A 37 -30.98 2.18 -21.56
C THR A 37 -31.75 1.47 -22.66
N GLN A 38 -32.27 2.19 -23.64
CA GLN A 38 -32.97 1.59 -24.78
C GLN A 38 -32.05 0.68 -25.58
N GLY A 39 -30.84 1.14 -25.93
CA GLY A 39 -29.87 0.30 -26.64
C GLY A 39 -29.50 -0.96 -25.84
N PHE A 40 -29.33 -0.83 -24.52
CA PHE A 40 -29.05 -1.97 -23.64
C PHE A 40 -30.20 -2.97 -23.59
N ARG A 41 -31.44 -2.47 -23.61
CA ARG A 41 -32.65 -3.29 -23.69
C ARG A 41 -32.74 -4.07 -25.01
N GLU A 42 -32.43 -3.43 -26.13
CA GLU A 42 -32.38 -4.07 -27.45
C GLU A 42 -31.28 -5.14 -27.55
N MET A 43 -30.18 -4.95 -26.81
CA MET A 43 -29.10 -5.92 -26.67
C MET A 43 -29.41 -7.06 -25.67
N GLY A 44 -30.57 -7.05 -25.01
CA GLY A 44 -30.98 -8.09 -24.07
C GLY A 44 -30.26 -8.06 -22.72
N ILE A 45 -29.68 -6.91 -22.33
CA ILE A 45 -28.99 -6.77 -21.05
C ILE A 45 -30.00 -6.80 -19.89
N PRO A 46 -29.79 -7.65 -18.86
CA PRO A 46 -30.64 -7.66 -17.66
C PRO A 46 -30.57 -6.32 -16.92
N THR A 47 -31.72 -5.86 -16.41
CA THR A 47 -31.86 -4.57 -15.70
C THR A 47 -31.16 -3.40 -16.43
N PRO A 48 -31.61 -3.05 -17.65
CA PRO A 48 -30.89 -2.13 -18.53
C PRO A 48 -30.73 -0.73 -17.94
N GLU A 49 -31.66 -0.27 -17.09
CA GLU A 49 -31.58 1.03 -16.39
C GLU A 49 -30.36 1.07 -15.45
N LEU A 50 -30.18 0.01 -14.66
CA LEU A 50 -29.06 -0.11 -13.72
C LEU A 50 -27.74 -0.28 -14.49
N ALA A 51 -27.73 -1.13 -15.52
CA ALA A 51 -26.55 -1.37 -16.33
C ALA A 51 -26.11 -0.10 -17.08
N ALA A 52 -27.05 0.68 -17.65
CA ALA A 52 -26.75 1.93 -18.33
C ALA A 52 -26.20 2.99 -17.36
N GLY A 53 -26.82 3.15 -16.20
CA GLY A 53 -26.33 4.06 -15.16
C GLY A 53 -24.93 3.66 -14.68
N TYR A 54 -24.73 2.37 -14.39
CA TYR A 54 -23.45 1.81 -13.99
C TYR A 54 -22.36 2.04 -15.04
N ALA A 55 -22.57 1.60 -16.29
CA ALA A 55 -21.58 1.73 -17.36
C ALA A 55 -21.23 3.20 -17.61
N THR A 56 -22.22 4.08 -17.66
CA THR A 56 -21.99 5.52 -17.90
C THR A 56 -21.13 6.14 -16.80
N VAL A 57 -21.46 5.90 -15.53
CA VAL A 57 -20.73 6.48 -14.39
C VAL A 57 -19.36 5.84 -14.22
N VAL A 58 -19.28 4.51 -14.25
CA VAL A 58 -18.04 3.77 -14.01
C VAL A 58 -17.03 4.01 -15.13
N GLU A 59 -17.44 4.01 -16.40
CA GLU A 59 -16.52 4.30 -17.50
C GLU A 59 -16.02 5.75 -17.45
N THR A 60 -16.91 6.71 -17.18
CA THR A 60 -16.52 8.13 -17.15
C THR A 60 -15.69 8.46 -15.90
N VAL A 61 -16.27 8.29 -14.72
CA VAL A 61 -15.62 8.68 -13.45
C VAL A 61 -14.48 7.73 -13.13
N GLY A 62 -14.66 6.42 -13.36
CA GLY A 62 -13.60 5.44 -13.18
C GLY A 62 -12.46 5.65 -14.17
N GLY A 63 -12.74 5.98 -15.44
CA GLY A 63 -11.70 6.36 -16.40
C GLY A 63 -10.88 7.57 -15.93
N ILE A 64 -11.53 8.62 -15.43
CA ILE A 64 -10.85 9.80 -14.84
C ILE A 64 -9.98 9.40 -13.65
N PHE A 65 -10.52 8.62 -12.71
CA PHE A 65 -9.79 8.18 -11.53
C PHE A 65 -8.59 7.31 -11.91
N LEU A 66 -8.73 6.48 -12.93
CA LEU A 66 -7.66 5.68 -13.47
C LEU A 66 -6.56 6.56 -14.07
N ILE A 67 -6.89 7.60 -14.86
CA ILE A 67 -5.92 8.58 -15.40
C ILE A 67 -5.16 9.29 -14.26
N LEU A 68 -5.88 9.73 -13.23
CA LEU A 68 -5.29 10.41 -12.08
C LEU A 68 -4.46 9.45 -11.20
N GLY A 69 -4.77 8.15 -11.25
CA GLY A 69 -4.10 7.14 -10.43
C GLY A 69 -4.59 7.19 -8.99
N LEU A 70 -5.89 7.43 -8.85
CA LEU A 70 -6.60 7.53 -7.59
C LEU A 70 -7.54 6.33 -7.45
N LEU A 71 -7.55 5.69 -6.28
CA LEU A 71 -8.40 4.52 -6.00
C LEU A 71 -8.24 3.44 -7.10
N VAL A 72 -7.01 3.22 -7.58
CA VAL A 72 -6.79 2.44 -8.82
C VAL A 72 -7.36 1.03 -8.72
N ARG A 73 -7.17 0.35 -7.58
CA ARG A 73 -7.67 -1.03 -7.38
C ARG A 73 -9.19 -1.14 -7.43
N PRO A 74 -9.96 -0.43 -6.59
CA PRO A 74 -11.41 -0.53 -6.64
C PRO A 74 -11.98 -0.04 -7.98
N VAL A 75 -11.41 1.02 -8.57
CA VAL A 75 -11.83 1.50 -9.89
C VAL A 75 -11.57 0.45 -10.98
N ALA A 76 -10.40 -0.18 -10.97
CA ALA A 76 -10.06 -1.23 -11.92
C ALA A 76 -10.96 -2.46 -11.77
N LEU A 77 -11.38 -2.81 -10.56
CA LEU A 77 -12.37 -3.87 -10.34
C LEU A 77 -13.72 -3.53 -10.98
N LEU A 78 -14.21 -2.30 -10.79
CA LEU A 78 -15.47 -1.86 -11.40
C LEU A 78 -15.38 -1.86 -12.94
N LEU A 79 -14.29 -1.32 -13.49
CA LEU A 79 -14.06 -1.33 -14.94
C LEU A 79 -13.94 -2.75 -15.50
N LEU A 80 -13.31 -3.67 -14.78
CA LEU A 80 -13.23 -5.08 -15.13
C LEU A 80 -14.63 -5.72 -15.17
N ILE A 81 -15.45 -5.53 -14.15
CA ILE A 81 -16.83 -6.04 -14.10
C ILE A 81 -17.64 -5.47 -15.28
N ASN A 82 -17.48 -4.19 -15.60
CA ASN A 82 -18.13 -3.56 -16.75
C ASN A 82 -17.74 -4.23 -18.08
N MET A 83 -16.44 -4.50 -18.29
CA MET A 83 -15.96 -5.19 -19.49
C MET A 83 -16.44 -6.63 -19.58
N LEU A 84 -16.46 -7.37 -18.46
CA LEU A 84 -17.02 -8.72 -18.43
C LEU A 84 -18.50 -8.73 -18.80
N GLY A 85 -19.29 -7.78 -18.28
CA GLY A 85 -20.69 -7.61 -18.68
C GLY A 85 -20.83 -7.36 -20.18
N ALA A 86 -20.05 -6.42 -20.72
CA ALA A 86 -20.07 -6.12 -22.16
C ALA A 86 -19.71 -7.35 -23.02
N ILE A 87 -18.70 -8.12 -22.62
CA ILE A 87 -18.31 -9.35 -23.32
C ILE A 87 -19.45 -10.37 -23.27
N MET A 88 -19.99 -10.65 -22.08
CA MET A 88 -20.99 -11.69 -21.89
C MET A 88 -22.31 -11.39 -22.64
N PHE A 89 -22.76 -10.14 -22.64
CA PHE A 89 -24.08 -9.79 -23.18
C PHE A 89 -24.04 -9.25 -24.62
N VAL A 90 -22.92 -8.65 -25.06
CA VAL A 90 -22.89 -7.91 -26.33
C VAL A 90 -21.92 -8.49 -27.34
N HIS A 91 -20.72 -8.91 -26.90
CA HIS A 91 -19.59 -9.19 -27.82
C HIS A 91 -19.18 -10.67 -27.93
N GLY A 92 -19.47 -11.50 -26.93
CA GLY A 92 -18.90 -12.84 -26.79
C GLY A 92 -19.26 -13.80 -27.93
N THR A 93 -20.39 -13.60 -28.60
CA THR A 93 -20.84 -14.41 -29.74
C THR A 93 -20.41 -13.87 -31.10
N LYS A 94 -19.80 -12.68 -31.15
CA LYS A 94 -19.45 -11.95 -32.39
C LYS A 94 -18.01 -12.16 -32.83
N GLY A 95 -17.35 -13.22 -32.34
CA GLY A 95 -15.94 -13.48 -32.62
C GLY A 95 -15.00 -12.45 -31.97
N VAL A 96 -13.75 -12.43 -32.41
CA VAL A 96 -12.71 -11.58 -31.80
C VAL A 96 -12.72 -10.17 -32.40
N MET A 97 -12.79 -10.05 -33.73
CA MET A 97 -12.49 -8.81 -34.44
C MET A 97 -13.47 -7.68 -34.16
N VAL A 98 -12.96 -6.51 -33.79
CA VAL A 98 -13.79 -5.33 -33.49
C VAL A 98 -14.63 -4.87 -34.69
N GLY A 99 -14.17 -5.09 -35.93
CA GLY A 99 -14.91 -4.75 -37.15
C GLY A 99 -16.23 -5.52 -37.32
N GLU A 100 -16.34 -6.69 -36.70
CA GLU A 100 -17.56 -7.52 -36.66
C GLU A 100 -18.36 -7.30 -35.37
N GLY A 101 -17.93 -6.33 -34.54
CA GLY A 101 -18.46 -6.13 -33.19
C GLY A 101 -17.96 -7.16 -32.18
N GLY A 102 -16.83 -7.82 -32.45
CA GLY A 102 -16.20 -8.80 -31.57
C GLY A 102 -15.65 -8.22 -30.27
N TRP A 103 -15.08 -9.10 -29.44
CA TRP A 103 -14.68 -8.78 -28.07
C TRP A 103 -13.24 -8.24 -27.92
N GLU A 104 -12.46 -8.08 -29.00
CA GLU A 104 -11.04 -7.66 -28.94
C GLU A 104 -10.81 -6.42 -28.06
N LEU A 105 -11.53 -5.33 -28.30
CA LEU A 105 -11.35 -4.08 -27.55
C LEU A 105 -11.79 -4.24 -26.09
N THR A 106 -12.96 -4.83 -25.84
CA THR A 106 -13.51 -5.03 -24.50
C THR A 106 -12.66 -6.01 -23.68
N GLY A 107 -12.13 -7.05 -24.33
CA GLY A 107 -11.18 -7.99 -23.75
C GLY A 107 -9.85 -7.35 -23.41
N ALA A 108 -9.29 -6.53 -24.30
CA ALA A 108 -8.05 -5.80 -24.05
C ALA A 108 -8.20 -4.83 -22.85
N LEU A 109 -9.28 -4.06 -22.81
CA LEU A 109 -9.59 -3.16 -21.69
C LEU A 109 -9.87 -3.93 -20.40
N GLY A 110 -10.53 -5.09 -20.48
CA GLY A 110 -10.73 -6.00 -19.36
C GLY A 110 -9.41 -6.52 -18.81
N ALA A 111 -8.51 -6.99 -19.68
CA ALA A 111 -7.18 -7.46 -19.29
C ALA A 111 -6.33 -6.36 -18.66
N LEU A 112 -6.36 -5.14 -19.20
CA LEU A 112 -5.70 -3.97 -18.60
C LEU A 112 -6.30 -3.61 -17.24
N SER A 113 -7.63 -3.69 -17.10
CA SER A 113 -8.30 -3.47 -15.82
C SER A 113 -7.88 -4.53 -14.79
N LEU A 114 -7.81 -5.81 -15.18
CA LEU A 114 -7.28 -6.87 -14.32
C LEU A 114 -5.81 -6.63 -13.93
N LEU A 115 -4.99 -6.15 -14.87
CA LEU A 115 -3.60 -5.80 -14.62
C LEU A 115 -3.48 -4.70 -13.55
N PHE A 116 -4.28 -3.63 -13.66
CA PHE A 116 -4.29 -2.54 -12.67
C PHE A 116 -4.91 -2.96 -11.33
N LEU A 117 -5.85 -3.91 -11.34
CA LEU A 117 -6.37 -4.49 -10.11
C LEU A 117 -5.28 -5.27 -9.36
N ALA A 118 -4.50 -6.09 -10.06
CA ALA A 118 -3.42 -6.89 -9.49
C ALA A 118 -2.25 -6.00 -9.03
N LEU A 119 -1.72 -5.17 -9.94
CA LEU A 119 -0.49 -4.40 -9.72
C LEU A 119 -0.72 -3.06 -9.01
N GLY A 120 -1.93 -2.49 -9.06
CA GLY A 120 -2.24 -1.15 -8.55
C GLY A 120 -1.82 -0.02 -9.51
N GLY A 121 -1.79 1.21 -8.99
CA GLY A 121 -1.54 2.44 -9.78
C GLY A 121 -0.10 2.71 -10.22
N GLY A 122 0.87 1.91 -9.75
CA GLY A 122 2.30 2.17 -9.95
C GLY A 122 2.83 3.33 -9.07
N ARG A 123 4.15 3.56 -9.12
CA ARG A 123 4.82 4.59 -8.29
C ARG A 123 4.47 6.02 -8.70
N ILE A 124 4.22 6.23 -9.99
CA ILE A 124 3.74 7.50 -10.54
C ILE A 124 2.22 7.45 -10.50
N SER A 125 1.62 7.51 -9.30
CA SER A 125 0.17 7.61 -9.09
C SER A 125 -0.11 8.51 -7.89
N LEU A 126 -1.29 9.14 -7.89
CA LEU A 126 -1.70 9.93 -6.72
C LEU A 126 -1.83 9.06 -5.47
N ASP A 127 -2.33 7.82 -5.59
CA ASP A 127 -2.36 6.86 -4.47
C ASP A 127 -0.97 6.65 -3.84
N ALA A 128 0.07 6.51 -4.67
CA ALA A 128 1.44 6.33 -4.20
C ALA A 128 2.01 7.61 -3.55
N ILE A 129 1.72 8.80 -4.10
CA ILE A 129 2.15 10.09 -3.57
C ILE A 129 1.49 10.35 -2.21
N PHE A 130 0.16 10.20 -2.13
CA PHE A 130 -0.57 10.35 -0.88
C PHE A 130 -0.08 9.34 0.17
N GLY A 131 0.06 8.07 -0.19
CA GLY A 131 0.60 7.05 0.72
C GLY A 131 2.00 7.39 1.24
N ALA A 132 2.88 7.96 0.40
CA ALA A 132 4.21 8.40 0.83
C ALA A 132 4.16 9.60 1.80
N ILE A 133 3.28 10.57 1.55
CA ILE A 133 3.10 11.73 2.42
C ILE A 133 2.54 11.32 3.79
N PHE A 134 1.55 10.43 3.82
CA PHE A 134 0.93 9.96 5.07
C PHE A 134 1.92 9.16 5.92
N ARG A 135 2.72 8.26 5.32
CA ARG A 135 3.78 7.52 6.05
C ARG A 135 4.80 8.45 6.70
N ARG A 136 5.29 9.44 5.96
CA ARG A 136 6.25 10.44 6.49
C ARG A 136 5.67 11.26 7.64
N ARG A 137 4.37 11.55 7.62
CA ARG A 137 3.69 12.26 8.72
C ARG A 137 3.52 11.37 9.95
N ALA A 138 3.25 10.09 9.78
CA ALA A 138 3.16 9.13 10.89
C ALA A 138 4.53 8.94 11.57
N GLU A 139 5.58 8.71 10.79
CA GLU A 139 6.95 8.54 11.29
C GLU A 139 7.44 9.78 12.07
N ARG A 140 7.12 10.99 11.59
CA ARG A 140 7.45 12.24 12.30
C ARG A 140 6.75 12.36 13.65
N ARG A 141 5.48 11.98 13.75
CA ARG A 141 4.74 12.02 15.03
C ARG A 141 5.35 11.06 16.05
N THR A 142 5.67 9.84 15.63
CA THR A 142 6.32 8.86 16.50
C THR A 142 7.71 9.32 16.96
N ALA A 143 8.50 9.91 16.06
CA ALA A 143 9.81 10.46 16.43
C ALA A 143 9.69 11.66 17.40
N GLU A 144 8.70 12.53 17.22
CA GLU A 144 8.41 13.64 18.15
C GLU A 144 7.95 13.14 19.52
N GLU A 145 7.12 12.10 19.57
CA GLU A 145 6.70 11.44 20.82
C GLU A 145 7.89 10.76 21.53
N GLU A 146 8.77 10.08 20.80
CA GLU A 146 9.98 9.45 21.33
C GLU A 146 11.00 10.48 21.85
N LEU A 147 11.21 11.58 21.11
CA LEU A 147 12.04 12.71 21.55
C LEU A 147 11.47 13.41 22.80
N THR A 148 10.14 13.48 22.91
CA THR A 148 9.47 14.05 24.09
C THR A 148 9.54 13.10 25.29
N ALA A 149 9.52 11.78 25.04
CA ALA A 149 9.70 10.75 26.06
C ALA A 149 11.15 10.66 26.54
N TYR A 150 12.12 10.87 25.65
CA TYR A 150 13.55 10.99 25.95
C TYR A 150 13.92 12.44 26.35
N GLY A 151 13.21 12.99 27.34
CA GLY A 151 13.63 14.24 27.96
C GLY A 151 14.99 14.04 28.64
N PRO A 152 16.03 14.88 28.38
CA PRO A 152 17.31 14.76 29.07
C PRO A 152 17.08 14.87 30.57
N GLY A 153 17.71 13.94 31.29
CA GLY A 153 17.47 13.64 32.70
C GLY A 153 17.01 14.84 33.52
N ARG A 154 15.75 14.78 33.96
CA ARG A 154 15.39 15.44 35.21
C ARG A 154 16.02 14.58 36.31
N THR A 155 17.31 14.82 36.53
CA THR A 155 18.03 14.46 37.73
C THR A 155 17.13 14.78 38.92
N THR A 156 16.85 13.75 39.70
CA THR A 156 16.27 13.84 41.03
C THR A 156 17.13 14.74 41.90
N ALA A 157 16.83 16.05 41.91
CA ALA A 157 17.26 16.94 42.98
C ALA A 157 16.39 16.63 44.20
N ALA A 158 16.77 15.59 44.94
CA ALA A 158 16.38 15.44 46.33
C ALA A 158 17.10 16.53 47.13
N GLY A 159 16.35 17.41 47.81
CA GLY A 159 16.93 18.39 48.73
C GLY A 159 16.01 19.54 49.16
N THR A 160 15.27 19.30 50.25
CA THR A 160 15.01 20.27 51.35
C THR A 160 13.88 21.31 51.22
N THR A 161 12.72 20.93 51.79
CA THR A 161 11.92 21.58 52.86
C THR A 161 11.55 23.07 52.83
N ALA A 162 10.23 23.32 52.77
CA ALA A 162 9.39 24.28 53.53
C ALA A 162 8.18 24.64 52.63
N GLY A 163 6.89 24.63 52.99
CA GLY A 163 6.16 24.66 54.26
C GLY A 163 4.82 25.38 53.94
N GLY A 164 3.70 24.98 54.55
CA GLY A 164 2.39 25.67 54.41
C GLY A 164 1.30 24.83 53.73
N VAL A 165 0.51 23.98 54.42
CA VAL A 165 -0.59 24.22 55.40
C VAL A 165 -1.99 24.34 54.74
N ALA A 166 -2.77 23.27 54.97
CA ALA A 166 -4.21 23.19 55.33
C ALA A 166 -5.37 23.28 54.30
N GLY A 167 -6.32 22.34 54.48
CA GLY A 167 -7.73 22.33 54.03
C GLY A 167 -8.14 21.04 53.30
N THR A 168 -8.46 19.88 53.91
CA THR A 168 -9.74 19.45 54.56
C THR A 168 -10.98 19.74 53.67
N THR A 169 -11.91 18.86 53.25
CA THR A 169 -12.56 17.68 53.86
C THR A 169 -13.40 16.91 52.81
N THR A 170 -13.35 15.57 52.83
CA THR A 170 -14.39 14.51 52.70
C THR A 170 -15.71 14.84 51.96
N THR A 171 -16.24 14.03 51.02
CA THR A 171 -16.95 12.75 51.29
C THR A 171 -17.23 11.98 49.99
N GLY A 172 -17.11 10.64 50.04
CA GLY A 172 -17.41 9.74 48.93
C GLY A 172 -18.53 8.73 49.21
N GLY A 173 -18.91 8.00 48.15
CA GLY A 173 -19.59 6.69 48.15
C GLY A 173 -21.07 6.69 47.70
N PRO A 174 -21.60 5.58 47.12
CA PRO A 174 -21.07 4.22 47.17
C PRO A 174 -20.91 3.47 45.83
N THR A 175 -20.24 2.34 46.00
CA THR A 175 -19.70 1.31 45.11
C THR A 175 -20.75 0.34 44.55
N THR A 176 -20.49 -0.28 43.40
CA THR A 176 -21.12 -1.55 42.98
C THR A 176 -20.02 -2.59 42.74
N THR A 177 -20.24 -3.79 43.29
CA THR A 177 -19.30 -4.91 43.40
C THR A 177 -19.60 -6.01 42.38
N THR A 178 -18.58 -6.54 41.69
CA THR A 178 -18.45 -7.93 41.17
C THR A 178 -16.96 -8.09 40.81
N GLY A 179 -16.12 -9.04 41.23
CA GLY A 179 -16.24 -10.41 41.68
C GLY A 179 -15.25 -11.25 40.84
N GLY A 180 -14.13 -11.73 41.41
CA GLY A 180 -13.15 -12.60 40.72
C GLY A 180 -11.86 -12.84 41.52
N PRO A 181 -11.20 -14.01 41.41
CA PRO A 181 -10.69 -14.76 42.55
C PRO A 181 -9.24 -14.48 42.99
N THR A 182 -9.03 -14.74 44.27
CA THR A 182 -7.78 -14.78 45.04
C THR A 182 -6.71 -15.72 44.47
N THR A 183 -5.47 -15.24 44.40
CA THR A 183 -4.24 -16.06 44.37
C THR A 183 -3.31 -15.55 45.48
N PRO A 184 -2.75 -16.41 46.33
CA PRO A 184 -1.99 -15.99 47.51
C PRO A 184 -0.60 -15.46 47.15
N ALA A 185 -0.11 -14.52 47.96
CA ALA A 185 1.24 -13.99 47.88
C ALA A 185 2.30 -15.04 48.30
N PRO A 186 3.45 -15.14 47.61
CA PRO A 186 4.56 -15.96 48.07
C PRO A 186 5.39 -15.24 49.14
N ALA A 187 5.91 -16.04 50.08
CA ALA A 187 6.66 -15.63 51.26
C ALA A 187 8.04 -15.02 50.93
N PRO A 188 8.64 -14.20 51.82
CA PRO A 188 9.93 -13.57 51.58
C PRO A 188 11.07 -14.54 51.91
N GLY A 189 11.95 -14.85 50.94
CA GLY A 189 13.16 -15.64 51.25
C GLY A 189 14.03 -16.18 50.12
N GLU A 190 13.64 -16.13 48.84
CA GLU A 190 14.47 -16.74 47.77
C GLU A 190 15.18 -15.67 46.92
N GLN A 191 16.51 -15.65 47.01
CA GLN A 191 17.37 -14.88 46.09
C GLN A 191 17.36 -15.57 44.72
N PRO A 192 17.16 -14.85 43.60
CA PRO A 192 17.26 -15.44 42.28
C PRO A 192 18.70 -15.85 41.96
N GLU A 193 18.90 -17.14 41.66
CA GLU A 193 20.15 -17.70 41.16
C GLU A 193 20.49 -17.11 39.78
N VAL A 194 21.66 -16.45 39.70
CA VAL A 194 22.14 -15.79 38.47
C VAL A 194 22.69 -16.85 37.50
N PRO A 195 22.12 -16.99 36.28
CA PRO A 195 22.67 -17.90 35.28
C PRO A 195 24.06 -17.44 34.82
N ARG A 196 25.04 -18.34 34.87
CA ARG A 196 26.42 -18.08 34.42
C ARG A 196 26.43 -17.91 32.89
N GLN A 197 26.90 -16.75 32.42
CA GLN A 197 26.99 -16.39 31.01
C GLN A 197 28.10 -17.22 30.32
N PRO A 198 27.89 -17.80 29.13
CA PRO A 198 28.94 -18.46 28.36
C PRO A 198 29.95 -17.43 27.82
N ASP A 199 31.24 -17.74 27.88
CA ASP A 199 32.31 -16.89 27.36
C ASP A 199 32.15 -16.65 25.84
N ALA A 200 32.26 -15.39 25.44
CA ALA A 200 32.26 -14.99 24.04
C ALA A 200 33.59 -15.37 23.35
N PRO A 201 33.59 -15.85 22.10
CA PRO A 201 34.82 -16.04 21.35
C PRO A 201 35.53 -14.69 21.11
N SER A 202 36.81 -14.65 21.47
CA SER A 202 37.71 -13.53 21.25
C SER A 202 38.01 -13.36 19.77
N THR A 203 37.33 -12.40 19.12
CA THR A 203 37.83 -11.75 17.90
C THR A 203 37.50 -10.26 17.99
N ALA A 204 38.49 -9.48 18.40
CA ALA A 204 38.42 -8.01 18.33
C ALA A 204 38.31 -7.56 16.85
N PRO A 205 37.37 -6.68 16.48
CA PRO A 205 37.40 -6.06 15.17
C PRO A 205 38.47 -4.97 15.16
N SER A 206 39.48 -5.16 14.30
CA SER A 206 40.52 -4.18 14.02
C SER A 206 39.92 -2.89 13.47
N SER A 207 40.47 -1.78 13.93
CA SER A 207 40.18 -0.41 13.53
C SER A 207 39.98 -0.18 12.03
N GLY A 208 38.77 0.22 11.62
CA GLY A 208 38.53 1.51 10.98
C GLY A 208 39.34 1.94 9.75
N ARG A 209 39.82 1.02 8.90
CA ARG A 209 40.24 1.33 7.52
C ARG A 209 39.78 0.18 6.62
N LEU A 210 39.03 0.52 5.57
CA LEU A 210 38.72 -0.42 4.49
C LEU A 210 40.03 -0.81 3.83
N ASN A 211 40.31 -2.11 3.75
CA ASN A 211 41.51 -2.59 3.07
C ASN A 211 41.30 -2.54 1.55
N ASP A 212 42.39 -2.54 0.78
CA ASP A 212 42.32 -2.46 -0.69
C ASP A 212 41.54 -3.62 -1.32
N ASP A 213 41.45 -4.76 -0.63
CA ASP A 213 40.65 -5.91 -1.05
C ASP A 213 39.15 -5.66 -0.85
N ASP A 214 38.75 -5.00 0.26
CA ASP A 214 37.35 -4.61 0.51
C ASP A 214 36.88 -3.59 -0.53
N MET A 215 37.76 -2.65 -0.92
CA MET A 215 37.46 -1.67 -1.97
C MET A 215 37.26 -2.32 -3.34
N ARG A 216 38.01 -3.38 -3.68
CA ARG A 216 37.84 -4.10 -4.95
C ARG A 216 36.60 -4.97 -4.96
N GLU A 217 36.21 -5.54 -3.83
CA GLU A 217 34.98 -6.31 -3.71
C GLU A 217 33.74 -5.40 -3.88
N ILE A 218 33.80 -4.18 -3.34
CA ILE A 218 32.77 -3.16 -3.57
C ILE A 218 32.72 -2.72 -5.04
N ASP A 219 33.87 -2.50 -5.68
CA ASP A 219 33.94 -2.06 -7.08
C ASP A 219 33.44 -3.15 -8.05
N ALA A 220 33.68 -4.42 -7.72
CA ALA A 220 33.15 -5.59 -8.43
C ALA A 220 31.65 -5.84 -8.17
N LEU A 221 31.09 -5.38 -7.05
CA LEU A 221 29.65 -5.42 -6.77
C LEU A 221 28.88 -4.28 -7.44
N VAL A 222 29.56 -3.16 -7.74
CA VAL A 222 28.98 -1.98 -8.40
C VAL A 222 29.06 -2.09 -9.93
N SER A 223 30.04 -2.81 -10.45
CA SER A 223 30.19 -3.08 -11.88
C SER A 223 29.58 -4.45 -12.21
N ASP A 224 28.60 -4.51 -13.11
CA ASP A 224 27.97 -5.76 -13.62
C ASP A 224 28.97 -6.63 -14.45
N GLU A 225 30.20 -6.86 -13.95
CA GLU A 225 31.20 -7.69 -14.61
C GLU A 225 31.28 -9.06 -13.90
N PRO A 226 31.06 -10.19 -14.60
CA PRO A 226 31.10 -11.50 -13.99
C PRO A 226 32.53 -11.87 -13.54
N PRO A 227 32.69 -12.59 -12.42
CA PRO A 227 34.00 -12.93 -11.88
C PRO A 227 34.80 -13.78 -12.88
N GLN A 228 35.93 -13.25 -13.34
CA GLN A 228 36.83 -14.00 -14.23
C GLN A 228 37.45 -15.17 -13.46
N HIS A 229 37.04 -16.38 -13.84
CA HIS A 229 37.57 -17.61 -13.27
C HIS A 229 39.05 -17.75 -13.70
N ARG A 230 39.99 -17.46 -12.78
CA ARG A 230 41.41 -17.75 -13.03
C ARG A 230 41.60 -19.26 -13.12
N LYS A 231 42.09 -19.71 -14.28
CA LYS A 231 42.63 -21.05 -14.48
C LYS A 231 43.87 -21.21 -13.57
N PRO A 232 43.99 -22.29 -12.77
CA PRO A 232 45.18 -22.49 -11.95
C PRO A 232 46.42 -22.65 -12.84
N PRO A 233 47.59 -22.14 -12.40
CA PRO A 233 48.83 -22.31 -13.14
C PRO A 233 49.19 -23.79 -13.18
N ASN A 234 49.56 -24.27 -14.37
CA ASN A 234 50.16 -25.58 -14.55
C ASN A 234 51.46 -25.64 -13.71
N GLY A 235 51.49 -26.56 -12.75
CA GLY A 235 52.65 -26.90 -11.92
C GLY A 235 52.33 -28.13 -11.10
#